data_AF-A0A928K819-F1
#
_entry.id   AF-A0A928K819-F1
#
_cell.length_a   1.000
_cell.length_b   1.000
_cell.length_c   1.000
_cell.angle_alpha   90.00
_cell.angle_beta   90.00
_cell.angle_gamma   90.00
#
_symmetry.space_group_name_H-M   'P 1'
#
loop_
_entity.id
_entity.type
_entity.pdbx_description
1 polymer ?
#
loop_
_entity_poly.entity_id
_entity_poly.type
_entity_poly.pdbx_seq_one_letter_code
_entity_poly.pdbx_strand_id
1 'polypeptide(L)'
;MLKKITALFLAVLMIFPMASVSASAESTASTEKNFVIDDPYKRVDWDEWGVYKTQLHCHTTASDGFLTIHEFVKMHYDLNFDIVALTDHGTLNRGWNVAPETVPLMRYIKKERTKMADIIPLTDEEYNAYITGTAESETRTHSNGMLDIPLGIELNMATPFADCHLTGYYAEYGQGLAGVFGDYETPSKGVMEAGGISMLSHVGEYVYVDKDSEKHVGKPIDEYYANKFARLFIDYAGSSLGMGINSATDAHTRCDRILYDQILQKTIPNGVIPWCNTFADSHDVNAVNDAYTMSLMPKLTTEDFRTCLERGEFFSISHYSNGVELNGMPEMPGFDEQKVYDSKSFLLDNTPMVTRVTVDQENDTISIEGTNFDEITWVSDCNVILRESNITDGKATLDLHASDLLDDPNLYVRFYITGDNGICYSQPFVLNVEGETFEPVDVPETHDISTFLRGLVTVVDLVFFRVNPIIWIFKYFALGYNPITFDRLINPF
;
A
#
# COMPACT_ATOMS: atom_id res chain seq x y z
N MET A 1 -6.09 32.75 -75.66
CA MET A 1 -6.17 31.29 -75.44
C MET A 1 -6.04 30.92 -73.96
N LEU A 2 -5.16 31.57 -73.19
CA LEU A 2 -4.95 31.27 -71.77
C LEU A 2 -6.25 31.30 -70.91
N LYS A 3 -7.10 32.33 -71.05
CA LYS A 3 -8.35 32.46 -70.29
C LYS A 3 -9.40 31.36 -70.55
N LYS A 4 -9.40 30.73 -71.74
CA LYS A 4 -10.32 29.63 -72.07
C LYS A 4 -9.82 28.28 -71.53
N ILE A 5 -8.50 28.12 -71.40
CA ILE A 5 -7.88 26.93 -70.82
C ILE A 5 -8.02 26.95 -69.30
N THR A 6 -7.86 28.12 -68.66
CA THR A 6 -8.03 28.26 -67.20
C THR A 6 -9.49 28.04 -66.77
N ALA A 7 -10.47 28.51 -67.55
CA ALA A 7 -11.88 28.28 -67.28
C ALA A 7 -12.29 26.80 -67.44
N LEU A 8 -11.70 26.09 -68.42
CA LEU A 8 -11.93 24.67 -68.59
C LEU A 8 -11.29 23.85 -67.45
N PHE A 9 -10.11 24.26 -66.97
CA PHE A 9 -9.44 23.61 -65.84
C PHE A 9 -10.19 23.80 -64.51
N LEU A 10 -10.73 25.01 -64.26
CA LEU A 10 -11.57 25.30 -63.09
C LEU A 10 -12.93 24.58 -63.15
N ALA A 11 -13.53 24.44 -64.34
CA ALA A 11 -14.77 23.68 -64.50
C ALA A 11 -14.56 22.16 -64.29
N VAL A 12 -13.41 21.61 -64.69
CA VAL A 12 -13.07 20.20 -64.46
C VAL A 12 -12.75 19.93 -62.98
N LEU A 13 -12.17 20.89 -62.26
CA LEU A 13 -11.95 20.80 -60.80
C LEU A 13 -13.23 20.93 -59.96
N MET A 14 -14.29 21.54 -60.49
CA MET A 14 -15.59 21.63 -59.80
C MET A 14 -16.55 20.45 -60.09
N ILE A 15 -16.18 19.50 -60.97
CA ILE A 15 -17.01 18.35 -61.34
C ILE A 15 -16.59 17.05 -60.63
N PHE A 16 -15.50 17.07 -59.84
CA PHE A 16 -15.14 16.00 -58.91
C PHE A 16 -15.28 16.50 -57.47
N PRO A 17 -16.52 16.50 -56.92
CA PRO A 17 -16.90 15.39 -56.05
C PRO A 17 -18.40 15.07 -56.18
N MET A 18 -18.75 14.21 -57.14
CA MET A 18 -20.03 13.49 -57.13
C MET A 18 -19.81 12.06 -57.62
N ALA A 19 -18.83 11.38 -57.03
CA ALA A 19 -18.88 9.94 -56.86
C ALA A 19 -19.19 9.74 -55.39
N SER A 20 -20.41 9.27 -55.15
CA SER A 20 -20.90 8.74 -53.89
C SER A 20 -19.80 8.04 -53.10
N VAL A 21 -19.23 8.76 -52.12
CA VAL A 21 -18.98 8.12 -50.84
C VAL A 21 -20.38 7.90 -50.31
N SER A 22 -20.93 6.73 -50.61
CA SER A 22 -21.84 6.10 -49.68
C SER A 22 -21.12 6.21 -48.34
N ALA A 23 -21.56 7.13 -47.50
CA ALA A 23 -21.48 6.91 -46.07
C ALA A 23 -22.26 5.61 -45.87
N SER A 24 -21.58 4.47 -46.03
CA SER A 24 -21.71 3.45 -45.04
C SER A 24 -21.41 4.20 -43.74
N ALA A 25 -22.47 4.60 -43.06
CA ALA A 25 -22.51 4.27 -41.66
C ALA A 25 -22.17 2.78 -41.63
N GLU A 26 -20.88 2.47 -41.55
CA GLU A 26 -20.48 1.39 -40.68
C GLU A 26 -21.14 1.81 -39.37
N SER A 27 -22.31 1.23 -39.12
CA SER A 27 -22.52 0.70 -37.80
C SER A 27 -21.24 -0.09 -37.52
N THR A 28 -20.26 0.58 -36.92
CA THR A 28 -19.61 -0.03 -35.78
C THR A 28 -20.79 -0.37 -34.88
N ALA A 29 -21.40 -1.54 -35.12
CA ALA A 29 -21.74 -2.39 -34.01
C ALA A 29 -20.51 -2.27 -33.13
N SER A 30 -20.64 -1.54 -32.03
CA SER A 30 -19.72 -1.68 -30.93
C SER A 30 -19.72 -3.18 -30.71
N THR A 31 -18.71 -3.87 -31.25
CA THR A 31 -18.37 -5.20 -30.76
C THR A 31 -18.17 -4.94 -29.29
N GLU A 32 -19.16 -5.35 -28.52
CA GLU A 32 -19.16 -5.29 -27.07
C GLU A 32 -17.78 -5.76 -26.62
N LYS A 33 -17.08 -4.93 -25.85
CA LYS A 33 -15.68 -5.19 -25.49
C LYS A 33 -15.67 -6.49 -24.70
N ASN A 34 -15.12 -7.57 -25.23
CA ASN A 34 -14.97 -8.77 -24.41
C ASN A 34 -13.76 -8.57 -23.49
N PHE A 35 -13.96 -8.59 -22.18
CA PHE A 35 -12.87 -8.38 -21.23
C PHE A 35 -12.14 -9.68 -20.91
N VAL A 36 -10.85 -9.57 -20.66
CA VAL A 36 -10.04 -10.58 -19.98
C VAL A 36 -9.70 -9.98 -18.62
N ILE A 37 -10.35 -10.50 -17.59
CA ILE A 37 -10.24 -9.99 -16.21
C ILE A 37 -9.12 -10.74 -15.50
N ASP A 38 -8.01 -10.08 -15.17
CA ASP A 38 -6.99 -10.68 -14.30
C ASP A 38 -7.42 -10.55 -12.84
N ASP A 39 -7.92 -11.65 -12.28
CA ASP A 39 -8.37 -11.76 -10.90
C ASP A 39 -7.17 -11.90 -9.94
N PRO A 40 -6.95 -10.94 -9.03
CA PRO A 40 -5.88 -11.03 -8.03
C PRO A 40 -6.09 -12.19 -7.05
N TYR A 41 -7.32 -12.69 -6.91
CA TYR A 41 -7.68 -13.79 -6.01
C TYR A 41 -7.85 -15.14 -6.70
N LYS A 42 -7.50 -15.28 -7.99
CA LYS A 42 -7.73 -16.51 -8.77
C LYS A 42 -7.13 -17.80 -8.21
N ARG A 43 -6.17 -17.68 -7.28
CA ARG A 43 -5.48 -18.81 -6.63
C ARG A 43 -6.02 -19.12 -5.25
N VAL A 44 -6.82 -18.22 -4.68
CA VAL A 44 -7.39 -18.39 -3.35
C VAL A 44 -8.39 -19.53 -3.41
N ASP A 45 -8.15 -20.55 -2.59
CA ASP A 45 -9.15 -21.58 -2.32
C ASP A 45 -10.06 -21.07 -1.21
N TRP A 46 -11.20 -20.49 -1.59
CA TRP A 46 -12.17 -19.91 -0.68
C TRP A 46 -12.81 -20.91 0.30
N ASP A 47 -12.67 -22.22 0.04
CA ASP A 47 -13.25 -23.27 0.88
C ASP A 47 -12.21 -23.88 1.83
N GLU A 48 -10.92 -23.82 1.50
CA GLU A 48 -9.83 -24.45 2.28
C GLU A 48 -8.87 -23.47 2.96
N TRP A 49 -8.61 -22.30 2.38
CA TRP A 49 -7.61 -21.36 2.91
C TRP A 49 -8.10 -20.62 4.15
N GLY A 50 -7.17 -20.29 5.04
CA GLY A 50 -7.43 -19.45 6.20
C GLY A 50 -7.41 -17.96 5.85
N VAL A 51 -8.16 -17.18 6.62
CA VAL A 51 -8.15 -15.71 6.59
C VAL A 51 -7.50 -15.22 7.87
N TYR A 52 -6.37 -14.53 7.76
CA TYR A 52 -5.51 -14.21 8.90
C TYR A 52 -5.36 -12.71 9.08
N LYS A 53 -5.73 -12.23 10.27
CA LYS A 53 -5.64 -10.80 10.61
C LYS A 53 -4.18 -10.40 10.82
N THR A 54 -3.72 -9.43 10.04
CA THR A 54 -2.30 -9.14 9.84
C THR A 54 -1.99 -7.68 10.11
N GLN A 55 -1.04 -7.43 11.01
CA GLN A 55 -0.48 -6.10 11.23
C GLN A 55 0.91 -5.99 10.63
N LEU A 56 1.12 -4.97 9.79
CA LEU A 56 2.33 -4.81 8.99
C LEU A 56 3.21 -3.64 9.44
N HIS A 57 2.65 -2.65 10.15
CA HIS A 57 3.40 -1.43 10.47
C HIS A 57 3.04 -0.90 11.86
N CYS A 58 3.95 -1.12 12.81
CA CYS A 58 3.81 -0.70 14.21
C CYS A 58 5.14 -0.46 14.91
N HIS A 59 5.07 0.28 16.02
CA HIS A 59 6.22 0.74 16.79
C HIS A 59 6.18 0.37 18.27
N THR A 60 7.37 0.18 18.84
CA THR A 60 7.56 -0.01 20.28
C THR A 60 8.51 1.05 20.85
N THR A 61 8.74 0.98 22.15
CA THR A 61 9.74 1.78 22.87
C THR A 61 11.19 1.52 22.40
N ALA A 62 11.43 0.53 21.53
CA ALA A 62 12.71 0.31 20.86
C ALA A 62 13.04 1.40 19.83
N SER A 63 12.04 2.11 19.28
CA SER A 63 12.23 3.33 18.51
C SER A 63 11.48 4.52 19.13
N ASP A 64 10.22 4.71 18.80
CA ASP A 64 9.41 5.86 19.23
C ASP A 64 7.94 5.55 19.58
N GLY A 65 7.58 4.28 19.74
CA GLY A 65 6.31 3.87 20.32
C GLY A 65 6.25 4.07 21.85
N PHE A 66 5.05 3.95 22.39
CA PHE A 66 4.77 3.98 23.83
C PHE A 66 4.78 2.60 24.47
N LEU A 67 4.58 1.54 23.68
CA LEU A 67 4.44 0.17 24.17
C LEU A 67 5.79 -0.51 24.31
N THR A 68 5.96 -1.29 25.36
CA THR A 68 7.03 -2.30 25.42
C THR A 68 6.76 -3.43 24.41
N ILE A 69 7.78 -4.24 24.10
CA ILE A 69 7.60 -5.43 23.26
C ILE A 69 6.55 -6.38 23.87
N HIS A 70 6.54 -6.53 25.19
CA HIS A 70 5.55 -7.34 25.92
C HIS A 70 4.12 -6.85 25.70
N GLU A 71 3.86 -5.56 25.92
CA GLU A 71 2.53 -4.97 25.75
C GLU A 71 2.09 -5.02 24.28
N PHE A 72 3.02 -4.76 23.36
CA PHE A 72 2.80 -4.85 21.92
C PHE A 72 2.31 -6.25 21.52
N VAL A 73 3.07 -7.30 21.84
CA VAL A 73 2.72 -8.68 21.47
C VAL A 73 1.40 -9.08 22.14
N LYS A 74 1.26 -8.82 23.45
CA LYS A 74 0.04 -9.18 24.19
C LYS A 74 -1.20 -8.54 23.58
N MET A 75 -1.15 -7.25 23.28
CA MET A 75 -2.32 -6.52 22.81
C MET A 75 -2.76 -6.97 21.42
N HIS A 76 -1.82 -7.23 20.50
CA HIS A 76 -2.17 -7.80 19.20
C HIS A 76 -2.78 -9.20 19.34
N TYR A 77 -2.23 -10.03 20.22
CA TYR A 77 -2.76 -11.36 20.49
C TYR A 77 -4.19 -11.33 21.04
N ASP A 78 -4.46 -10.40 21.97
CA ASP A 78 -5.78 -10.16 22.56
C ASP A 78 -6.79 -9.59 21.54
N LEU A 79 -6.32 -8.90 20.50
CA LEU A 79 -7.13 -8.31 19.41
C LEU A 79 -7.29 -9.24 18.19
N ASN A 80 -7.07 -10.55 18.39
CA ASN A 80 -7.17 -11.60 17.38
C ASN A 80 -6.23 -11.44 16.17
N PHE A 81 -5.10 -10.75 16.32
CA PHE A 81 -4.10 -10.80 15.25
C PHE A 81 -3.47 -12.20 15.18
N ASP A 82 -3.26 -12.65 13.95
CA ASP A 82 -2.62 -13.92 13.61
C ASP A 82 -1.19 -13.71 13.12
N ILE A 83 -0.90 -12.51 12.59
CA ILE A 83 0.39 -12.17 12.01
C ILE A 83 0.74 -10.74 12.40
N VAL A 84 1.95 -10.52 12.90
CA VAL A 84 2.39 -9.18 13.33
C VAL A 84 3.85 -8.96 12.92
N ALA A 85 4.08 -7.86 12.21
CA ALA A 85 5.41 -7.32 11.98
C ALA A 85 5.70 -6.18 12.96
N LEU A 86 6.82 -6.28 13.67
CA LEU A 86 7.38 -5.16 14.40
C LEU A 86 8.29 -4.37 13.46
N THR A 87 8.02 -3.08 13.26
CA THR A 87 8.69 -2.25 12.24
C THR A 87 9.24 -0.97 12.85
N ASP A 88 9.89 -1.07 14.01
CA ASP A 88 10.52 0.06 14.69
C ASP A 88 11.45 0.85 13.74
N HIS A 89 11.43 2.19 13.83
CA HIS A 89 12.24 3.06 12.97
C HIS A 89 13.73 2.70 13.04
N GLY A 90 14.30 2.32 11.89
CA GLY A 90 15.72 2.01 11.74
C GLY A 90 16.21 0.81 12.55
N THR A 91 15.31 -0.01 13.10
CA THR A 91 15.64 -1.11 14.00
C THR A 91 15.04 -2.40 13.46
N LEU A 92 15.90 -3.37 13.11
CA LEU A 92 15.45 -4.66 12.58
C LEU A 92 14.82 -5.51 13.68
N ASN A 93 13.63 -6.07 13.40
CA ASN A 93 13.04 -7.11 14.22
C ASN A 93 13.80 -8.43 14.07
N ARG A 94 14.48 -8.87 15.13
CA ARG A 94 15.20 -10.16 15.18
C ARG A 94 14.44 -11.25 15.94
N GLY A 95 13.19 -10.97 16.31
CA GLY A 95 12.33 -11.81 17.11
C GLY A 95 11.91 -11.12 18.41
N TRP A 96 10.67 -11.30 18.85
CA TRP A 96 10.16 -10.65 20.06
C TRP A 96 10.85 -11.08 21.37
N ASN A 97 11.56 -12.21 21.36
CA ASN A 97 12.40 -12.71 22.45
C ASN A 97 13.88 -12.28 22.37
N VAL A 98 14.26 -11.51 21.35
CA VAL A 98 15.62 -11.02 21.16
C VAL A 98 15.66 -9.53 21.44
N ALA A 99 16.60 -9.10 22.28
CA ALA A 99 16.79 -7.68 22.54
C ALA A 99 17.21 -6.97 21.24
N PRO A 100 16.49 -5.93 20.80
CA PRO A 100 16.78 -5.27 19.53
C PRO A 100 18.04 -4.42 19.61
N GLU A 101 18.74 -4.30 18.48
CA GLU A 101 19.82 -3.34 18.28
C GLU A 101 19.21 -1.95 18.06
N THR A 102 18.79 -1.28 19.14
CA THR A 102 18.11 0.02 19.03
C THR A 102 19.02 1.11 18.45
N VAL A 103 18.42 2.15 17.86
CA VAL A 103 19.10 3.41 17.49
C VAL A 103 19.01 4.38 18.69
N PRO A 104 20.07 4.59 19.51
CA PRO A 104 19.95 5.33 20.76
C PRO A 104 19.52 6.79 20.60
N LEU A 105 19.96 7.45 19.53
CA LEU A 105 19.56 8.83 19.23
C LEU A 105 18.07 8.94 18.94
N MET A 106 17.48 7.99 18.22
CA MET A 106 16.04 8.00 17.92
C MET A 106 15.25 7.94 19.23
N ARG A 107 15.59 6.95 20.08
CA ARG A 107 14.95 6.79 21.38
C ARG A 107 15.10 8.03 22.27
N TYR A 108 16.25 8.70 22.21
CA TYR A 108 16.53 9.91 22.97
C TYR A 108 15.71 11.12 22.50
N ILE A 109 15.56 11.31 21.19
CA ILE A 109 14.72 12.37 20.62
C ILE A 109 13.27 12.18 21.07
N LYS A 110 12.83 10.93 21.20
CA LYS A 110 11.48 10.52 21.58
C LYS A 110 11.38 10.08 23.04
N LYS A 111 12.24 10.62 23.92
CA LYS A 111 12.34 10.22 25.35
C LYS A 111 11.05 10.39 26.14
N GLU A 112 10.15 11.26 25.71
CA GLU A 112 8.82 11.40 26.28
C GLU A 112 7.96 10.15 26.08
N ARG A 113 8.24 9.35 25.04
CA ARG A 113 7.59 8.07 24.77
C ARG A 113 8.41 6.93 25.35
N THR A 114 9.68 6.81 24.94
CA THR A 114 10.57 5.68 25.29
C THR A 114 11.01 5.65 26.76
N LYS A 115 10.99 6.82 27.42
CA LYS A 115 11.56 7.06 28.76
C LYS A 115 13.03 6.67 28.92
N MET A 116 13.71 6.34 27.81
CA MET A 116 15.01 5.67 27.81
C MET A 116 15.08 4.45 28.74
N ALA A 117 13.94 3.75 28.92
CA ALA A 117 13.89 2.54 29.73
C ALA A 117 14.70 1.41 29.09
N ASP A 118 15.10 0.40 29.86
CA ASP A 118 15.71 -0.80 29.29
C ASP A 118 14.69 -1.53 28.40
N ILE A 119 15.15 -2.05 27.25
CA ILE A 119 14.30 -2.87 26.39
C ILE A 119 14.37 -4.31 26.90
N ILE A 120 13.24 -4.79 27.42
CA ILE A 120 13.09 -6.14 27.92
C ILE A 120 12.29 -6.92 26.88
N PRO A 121 12.91 -7.85 26.13
CA PRO A 121 12.20 -8.73 25.21
C PRO A 121 11.39 -9.78 25.97
N LEU A 122 10.56 -10.54 25.25
CA LEU A 122 9.92 -11.74 25.80
C LEU A 122 10.98 -12.76 26.24
N THR A 123 10.64 -13.57 27.25
CA THR A 123 11.37 -14.81 27.49
C THR A 123 11.05 -15.84 26.39
N ASP A 124 11.91 -16.84 26.21
CA ASP A 124 11.65 -17.92 25.25
C ASP A 124 10.34 -18.67 25.57
N GLU A 125 9.96 -18.78 26.84
CA GLU A 125 8.70 -19.42 27.26
C GLU A 125 7.48 -18.59 26.83
N GLU A 126 7.48 -17.28 27.09
CA GLU A 126 6.42 -16.37 26.66
C GLU A 126 6.31 -16.32 25.13
N TYR A 127 7.44 -16.20 24.45
CA TYR A 127 7.49 -16.20 22.99
C TYR A 127 6.87 -17.47 22.42
N ASN A 128 7.34 -18.64 22.88
CA ASN A 128 6.78 -19.93 22.47
C ASN A 128 5.28 -20.02 22.75
N ALA A 129 4.79 -19.45 23.85
CA ALA A 129 3.36 -19.45 24.16
C ALA A 129 2.54 -18.65 23.13
N TYR A 130 3.02 -17.48 22.69
CA TYR A 130 2.35 -16.70 21.65
C TYR A 130 2.42 -17.36 20.28
N ILE A 131 3.59 -17.83 19.83
CA ILE A 131 3.75 -18.43 18.50
C ILE A 131 3.10 -19.80 18.36
N THR A 132 2.70 -20.45 19.46
CA THR A 132 1.95 -21.72 19.45
C THR A 132 0.48 -21.59 19.86
N GLY A 133 0.04 -20.39 20.28
CA GLY A 133 -1.36 -20.14 20.65
C GLY A 133 -1.72 -20.63 22.05
N THR A 134 -0.74 -20.89 22.92
CA THR A 134 -0.96 -21.35 24.29
C THR A 134 -0.86 -20.23 25.33
N ALA A 135 -0.55 -19.00 24.91
CA ALA A 135 -0.55 -17.83 25.80
C ALA A 135 -1.96 -17.56 26.34
N GLU A 136 -2.05 -17.21 27.62
CA GLU A 136 -3.33 -16.86 28.25
C GLU A 136 -3.88 -15.55 27.68
N SER A 137 -5.14 -15.57 27.25
CA SER A 137 -5.89 -14.39 26.83
C SER A 137 -7.35 -14.57 27.20
N GLU A 138 -7.98 -13.48 27.65
CA GLU A 138 -9.42 -13.45 27.95
C GLU A 138 -10.28 -13.19 26.70
N THR A 139 -9.68 -12.64 25.64
CA THR A 139 -10.39 -12.13 24.47
C THR A 139 -10.03 -12.86 23.19
N ARG A 140 -8.85 -13.50 23.11
CA ARG A 140 -8.47 -14.25 21.92
C ARG A 140 -9.44 -15.38 21.65
N THR A 141 -9.98 -15.44 20.44
CA THR A 141 -10.93 -16.47 20.00
C THR A 141 -10.27 -17.58 19.21
N HIS A 142 -9.10 -17.33 18.62
CA HIS A 142 -8.38 -18.31 17.81
C HIS A 142 -7.45 -19.19 18.66
N SER A 143 -7.24 -20.44 18.21
CA SER A 143 -6.38 -21.43 18.89
C SER A 143 -5.04 -21.70 18.18
N ASN A 144 -4.83 -21.08 17.02
CA ASN A 144 -3.53 -21.00 16.35
C ASN A 144 -2.59 -20.05 17.11
N GLY A 145 -1.30 -20.18 16.83
CA GLY A 145 -0.31 -19.20 17.23
C GLY A 145 -0.38 -17.90 16.43
N MET A 146 0.36 -16.90 16.91
CA MET A 146 0.54 -15.61 16.23
C MET A 146 1.95 -15.54 15.64
N LEU A 147 2.06 -15.29 14.33
CA LEU A 147 3.34 -15.25 13.62
C LEU A 147 4.08 -13.94 13.88
N ASP A 148 5.36 -14.08 14.18
CA ASP A 148 6.34 -13.01 14.25
C ASP A 148 7.04 -12.87 12.89
N ILE A 149 6.83 -11.74 12.22
CA ILE A 149 7.41 -11.51 10.89
C ILE A 149 8.87 -11.08 11.02
N PRO A 150 9.80 -11.86 10.43
CA PRO A 150 11.21 -11.64 10.61
C PRO A 150 11.69 -10.39 9.87
N LEU A 151 12.64 -9.69 10.49
CA LEU A 151 13.37 -8.58 9.89
C LEU A 151 12.46 -7.42 9.44
N GLY A 152 11.32 -7.25 10.10
CA GLY A 152 10.50 -6.05 9.99
C GLY A 152 11.27 -4.80 10.42
N ILE A 153 11.12 -3.70 9.68
CA ILE A 153 11.75 -2.40 9.95
C ILE A 153 10.99 -1.30 9.23
N GLU A 154 10.84 -0.12 9.84
CA GLU A 154 10.53 1.10 9.10
C GLU A 154 11.84 1.78 8.66
N LEU A 155 12.06 1.78 7.36
CA LEU A 155 13.24 2.32 6.69
C LEU A 155 13.15 3.83 6.59
N ASN A 156 14.30 4.45 6.27
CA ASN A 156 14.46 5.90 6.35
C ASN A 156 14.12 6.43 7.74
N MET A 157 14.69 5.84 8.80
CA MET A 157 14.26 5.99 10.20
C MET A 157 13.95 7.42 10.67
N ALA A 158 14.58 8.42 10.06
CA ALA A 158 14.29 9.83 10.25
C ALA A 158 14.59 10.58 8.95
N THR A 159 13.66 11.43 8.53
CA THR A 159 13.85 12.36 7.41
C THR A 159 13.59 13.80 7.85
N PRO A 160 14.39 14.77 7.37
CA PRO A 160 14.08 16.18 7.59
C PRO A 160 12.80 16.59 6.84
N PHE A 161 12.03 17.52 7.40
CA PHE A 161 10.86 18.21 6.80
C PHE A 161 9.55 17.41 6.74
N ALA A 162 9.57 16.16 6.30
CA ALA A 162 8.39 15.29 6.30
C ALA A 162 8.80 13.83 6.38
N ASP A 163 7.83 12.98 6.66
CA ASP A 163 8.00 11.54 6.78
C ASP A 163 8.11 10.94 5.36
N CYS A 164 9.19 10.21 5.09
CA CYS A 164 9.44 9.57 3.80
C CYS A 164 9.81 8.10 4.03
N HIS A 165 8.86 7.35 4.58
CA HIS A 165 9.12 6.03 5.10
C HIS A 165 8.53 4.93 4.22
N LEU A 166 9.08 3.74 4.41
CA LEU A 166 8.64 2.51 3.80
C LEU A 166 8.99 1.39 4.77
N THR A 167 8.16 0.38 4.84
CA THR A 167 8.45 -0.81 5.62
C THR A 167 9.28 -1.79 4.79
N GLY A 168 10.16 -2.52 5.45
CA GLY A 168 10.94 -3.62 4.88
C GLY A 168 10.77 -4.89 5.71
N TYR A 169 10.81 -6.04 5.04
CA TYR A 169 10.65 -7.36 5.66
C TYR A 169 11.60 -8.37 5.01
N TYR A 170 11.93 -9.44 5.74
CA TYR A 170 12.74 -10.58 5.24
C TYR A 170 14.15 -10.22 4.73
N ALA A 171 14.67 -9.02 5.04
CA ALA A 171 15.99 -8.57 4.61
C ALA A 171 16.78 -7.95 5.77
N GLU A 172 18.07 -8.27 5.86
CA GLU A 172 18.99 -7.61 6.77
C GLU A 172 19.50 -6.29 6.17
N TYR A 173 18.63 -5.29 6.07
CA TYR A 173 18.96 -3.99 5.49
C TYR A 173 18.37 -2.83 6.30
N GLY A 174 19.07 -1.68 6.35
CA GLY A 174 18.55 -0.43 6.89
C GLY A 174 18.75 -0.20 8.39
N GLN A 175 19.42 -1.10 9.10
CA GLN A 175 19.73 -0.97 10.53
C GLN A 175 20.55 0.31 10.82
N GLY A 176 19.91 1.27 11.50
CA GLY A 176 20.46 2.58 11.84
C GLY A 176 20.60 3.53 10.64
N LEU A 177 19.91 3.25 9.52
CA LEU A 177 19.96 4.08 8.32
C LEU A 177 19.03 5.29 8.44
N ALA A 178 19.64 6.48 8.55
CA ALA A 178 18.92 7.74 8.41
C ALA A 178 18.42 7.94 6.97
N GLY A 179 17.22 8.47 6.84
CA GLY A 179 16.63 8.78 5.54
C GLY A 179 17.18 10.05 4.92
N VAL A 180 17.06 10.14 3.60
CA VAL A 180 17.22 11.40 2.85
C VAL A 180 15.82 11.83 2.43
N PHE A 181 15.51 13.12 2.59
CA PHE A 181 14.19 13.65 2.27
C PHE A 181 13.78 13.31 0.84
N GLY A 182 12.62 12.65 0.70
CA GLY A 182 12.03 12.22 -0.57
C GLY A 182 12.70 11.02 -1.24
N ASP A 183 13.72 10.39 -0.64
CA ASP A 183 14.41 9.27 -1.27
C ASP A 183 13.82 7.92 -0.83
N TYR A 184 13.04 7.33 -1.72
CA TYR A 184 12.48 5.99 -1.54
C TYR A 184 13.26 4.94 -2.35
N GLU A 185 14.00 5.39 -3.36
CA GLU A 185 14.71 4.57 -4.33
C GLU A 185 15.87 3.82 -3.68
N THR A 186 16.66 4.50 -2.84
CA THR A 186 17.79 3.88 -2.12
C THR A 186 17.34 2.74 -1.21
N PRO A 187 16.36 2.94 -0.30
CA PRO A 187 15.92 1.86 0.57
C PRO A 187 15.19 0.73 -0.17
N SER A 188 14.34 1.01 -1.16
CA SER A 188 13.70 -0.04 -1.96
C SER A 188 14.73 -0.91 -2.70
N LYS A 189 15.75 -0.28 -3.30
CA LYS A 189 16.85 -1.00 -3.93
C LYS A 189 17.60 -1.88 -2.94
N GLY A 190 17.94 -1.35 -1.77
CA GLY A 190 18.70 -2.08 -0.76
C GLY A 190 17.97 -3.30 -0.21
N VAL A 191 16.66 -3.17 0.02
CA VAL A 191 15.80 -4.31 0.40
C VAL A 191 15.77 -5.38 -0.69
N MET A 192 15.61 -4.97 -1.96
CA MET A 192 15.62 -5.89 -3.10
C MET A 192 16.95 -6.64 -3.23
N GLU A 193 18.08 -5.92 -3.16
CA GLU A 193 19.42 -6.52 -3.25
C GLU A 193 19.69 -7.48 -2.08
N ALA A 194 19.06 -7.26 -0.92
CA ALA A 194 19.10 -8.14 0.24
C ALA A 194 18.08 -9.31 0.17
N GLY A 195 17.24 -9.37 -0.87
CA GLY A 195 16.26 -10.44 -1.08
C GLY A 195 14.96 -10.31 -0.27
N GLY A 196 14.70 -9.14 0.30
CA GLY A 196 13.48 -8.83 1.06
C GLY A 196 12.36 -8.26 0.19
N ILE A 197 11.34 -7.75 0.86
CA ILE A 197 10.21 -7.04 0.25
C ILE A 197 9.92 -5.76 1.03
N SER A 198 9.36 -4.76 0.37
CA SER A 198 9.03 -3.47 0.95
C SER A 198 7.66 -2.95 0.52
N MET A 199 7.08 -2.09 1.35
CA MET A 199 5.84 -1.36 1.05
C MET A 199 6.03 0.11 1.39
N LEU A 200 5.57 1.00 0.51
CA LEU A 200 5.63 2.44 0.77
C LEU A 200 4.63 2.79 1.88
N SER A 201 5.08 3.48 2.94
CA SER A 201 4.24 3.82 4.08
C SER A 201 3.74 5.26 3.98
N HIS A 202 2.46 5.46 4.34
CA HIS A 202 1.78 6.76 4.54
C HIS A 202 2.27 7.89 3.61
N VAL A 203 2.36 7.60 2.31
CA VAL A 203 3.01 8.48 1.32
C VAL A 203 2.37 9.86 1.19
N GLY A 204 1.09 9.99 1.58
CA GLY A 204 0.39 11.27 1.69
C GLY A 204 1.12 12.30 2.54
N GLU A 205 1.88 11.88 3.55
CA GLU A 205 2.69 12.78 4.38
C GLU A 205 3.87 13.40 3.63
N TYR A 206 4.43 12.69 2.65
CA TYR A 206 5.44 13.25 1.75
C TYR A 206 4.82 14.11 0.66
N VAL A 207 3.68 13.70 0.11
CA VAL A 207 2.97 14.45 -0.94
C VAL A 207 2.48 15.80 -0.43
N TYR A 208 1.96 15.82 0.80
CA TYR A 208 1.43 16.99 1.49
C TYR A 208 2.20 17.24 2.79
N VAL A 209 3.43 17.73 2.67
CA VAL A 209 4.36 17.97 3.80
C VAL A 209 3.82 18.88 4.91
N ASP A 210 2.86 19.76 4.59
CA ASP A 210 2.19 20.63 5.56
C ASP A 210 1.08 19.91 6.35
N LYS A 211 0.89 18.60 6.10
CA LYS A 211 -0.13 17.71 6.69
C LYS A 211 -1.57 18.20 6.51
N ASP A 212 -1.86 18.91 5.42
CA ASP A 212 -3.15 19.53 5.12
C ASP A 212 -3.93 18.82 4.00
N SER A 213 -3.81 17.48 3.94
CA SER A 213 -4.45 16.62 2.94
C SER A 213 -5.97 16.83 2.86
N GLU A 214 -6.64 17.34 3.91
CA GLU A 214 -8.06 17.70 3.87
C GLU A 214 -8.41 18.75 2.82
N LYS A 215 -7.46 19.62 2.45
CA LYS A 215 -7.66 20.64 1.41
C LYS A 215 -7.51 20.08 -0.01
N HIS A 216 -6.98 18.86 -0.12
CA HIS A 216 -6.58 18.24 -1.38
C HIS A 216 -7.39 16.98 -1.73
N VAL A 217 -8.14 16.43 -0.77
CA VAL A 217 -8.99 15.25 -0.98
C VAL A 217 -9.95 15.42 -2.17
N GLY A 218 -10.18 14.34 -2.93
CA GLY A 218 -11.02 14.36 -4.12
C GLY A 218 -10.43 15.11 -5.31
N LYS A 219 -9.11 15.33 -5.36
CA LYS A 219 -8.43 16.02 -6.46
C LYS A 219 -7.27 15.19 -7.01
N PRO A 220 -6.94 15.34 -8.32
CA PRO A 220 -5.77 14.71 -8.89
C PRO A 220 -4.50 15.13 -8.15
N ILE A 221 -3.60 14.17 -7.93
CA ILE A 221 -2.28 14.45 -7.38
C ILE A 221 -1.34 14.83 -8.51
N ASP A 222 -0.38 15.70 -8.20
CA ASP A 222 0.61 16.17 -9.16
C ASP A 222 1.31 14.97 -9.82
N GLU A 223 1.38 15.01 -11.15
CA GLU A 223 1.92 13.93 -11.96
C GLU A 223 3.36 13.56 -11.59
N TYR A 224 4.13 14.52 -11.03
CA TYR A 224 5.44 14.26 -10.46
C TYR A 224 5.43 13.10 -9.45
N TYR A 225 4.50 13.09 -8.50
CA TYR A 225 4.46 12.05 -7.46
C TYR A 225 4.01 10.71 -8.04
N ALA A 226 3.00 10.73 -8.93
CA ALA A 226 2.56 9.52 -9.62
C ALA A 226 3.69 8.89 -10.44
N ASN A 227 4.47 9.70 -11.17
CA ASN A 227 5.64 9.22 -11.92
C ASN A 227 6.74 8.67 -10.99
N LYS A 228 7.08 9.39 -9.92
CA LYS A 228 8.11 8.97 -8.95
C LYS A 228 7.82 7.59 -8.39
N PHE A 229 6.61 7.39 -7.86
CA PHE A 229 6.25 6.13 -7.23
C PHE A 229 5.97 5.01 -8.23
N ALA A 230 5.36 5.31 -9.39
CA ALA A 230 5.22 4.32 -10.47
C ALA A 230 6.58 3.80 -10.95
N ARG A 231 7.55 4.70 -11.14
CA ARG A 231 8.92 4.34 -11.52
C ARG A 231 9.57 3.43 -10.47
N LEU A 232 9.38 3.73 -9.18
CA LEU A 232 9.88 2.90 -8.08
C LEU A 232 9.33 1.47 -8.15
N PHE A 233 8.02 1.29 -8.38
CA PHE A 233 7.44 -0.05 -8.52
C PHE A 233 7.94 -0.79 -9.77
N ILE A 234 8.12 -0.08 -10.89
CA ILE A 234 8.65 -0.67 -12.13
C ILE A 234 10.10 -1.12 -11.95
N ASP A 235 10.95 -0.27 -11.38
CA ASP A 235 12.39 -0.51 -11.27
C ASP A 235 12.73 -1.59 -10.22
N TYR A 236 11.86 -1.76 -9.20
CA TYR A 236 12.02 -2.73 -8.11
C TYR A 236 10.90 -3.77 -8.06
N ALA A 237 10.34 -4.10 -9.23
CA ALA A 237 9.25 -5.07 -9.38
C ALA A 237 9.62 -6.42 -8.72
N GLY A 238 8.67 -6.98 -7.97
CA GLY A 238 8.87 -8.21 -7.19
C GLY A 238 9.53 -8.01 -5.82
N SER A 239 9.95 -6.79 -5.47
CA SER A 239 10.42 -6.44 -4.13
C SER A 239 9.67 -5.26 -3.53
N SER A 240 9.41 -4.18 -4.28
CA SER A 240 8.49 -3.14 -3.84
C SER A 240 7.08 -3.56 -4.23
N LEU A 241 6.32 -4.08 -3.26
CA LEU A 241 5.08 -4.82 -3.55
C LEU A 241 3.84 -3.93 -3.57
N GLY A 242 3.84 -2.81 -2.87
CA GLY A 242 2.64 -2.00 -2.71
C GLY A 242 2.85 -0.72 -1.92
N MET A 243 1.75 -0.05 -1.64
CA MET A 243 1.72 1.17 -0.82
C MET A 243 0.56 1.16 0.16
N GLY A 244 0.77 1.80 1.30
CA GLY A 244 -0.28 2.19 2.23
C GLY A 244 -1.21 3.19 1.55
N ILE A 245 -2.43 2.77 1.25
CA ILE A 245 -3.47 3.67 0.73
C ILE A 245 -4.25 4.34 1.85
N ASN A 246 -4.14 3.84 3.08
CA ASN A 246 -4.80 4.36 4.28
C ASN A 246 -3.93 3.99 5.48
N SER A 247 -3.66 4.96 6.35
CA SER A 247 -2.83 4.76 7.54
C SER A 247 -3.45 5.41 8.77
N ALA A 248 -3.36 4.73 9.91
CA ALA A 248 -3.92 5.18 11.19
C ALA A 248 -5.39 5.63 11.03
N THR A 249 -5.70 6.88 11.39
CA THR A 249 -7.04 7.47 11.33
C THR A 249 -7.38 8.04 9.95
N ASP A 250 -6.52 7.80 8.96
CA ASP A 250 -6.60 8.31 7.59
C ASP A 250 -6.49 9.83 7.45
N ALA A 251 -6.23 10.56 8.55
CA ALA A 251 -6.23 12.01 8.56
C ALA A 251 -5.17 12.62 7.62
N HIS A 252 -4.04 11.94 7.40
CA HIS A 252 -2.94 12.41 6.56
C HIS A 252 -2.79 11.62 5.24
N THR A 253 -3.51 10.51 5.07
CA THR A 253 -3.43 9.62 3.90
C THR A 253 -4.70 9.60 3.05
N ARG A 254 -5.72 10.42 3.37
CA ARG A 254 -7.02 10.46 2.65
C ARG A 254 -6.93 10.68 1.13
N CYS A 255 -5.79 11.15 0.61
CA CYS A 255 -5.56 11.37 -0.81
C CYS A 255 -4.86 10.19 -1.50
N ASP A 256 -4.38 9.20 -0.73
CA ASP A 256 -3.47 8.18 -1.23
C ASP A 256 -4.17 7.17 -2.15
N ARG A 257 -5.51 7.05 -2.06
CA ARG A 257 -6.31 6.25 -3.02
C ARG A 257 -6.23 6.80 -4.44
N ILE A 258 -6.31 8.13 -4.59
CA ILE A 258 -6.16 8.77 -5.91
C ILE A 258 -4.71 8.62 -6.40
N LEU A 259 -3.71 8.76 -5.51
CA LEU A 259 -2.32 8.54 -5.89
C LEU A 259 -2.10 7.11 -6.40
N TYR A 260 -2.63 6.14 -5.66
CA TYR A 260 -2.55 4.73 -5.98
C TYR A 260 -3.15 4.45 -7.36
N ASP A 261 -4.34 4.97 -7.64
CA ASP A 261 -4.97 4.82 -8.95
C ASP A 261 -4.16 5.49 -10.09
N GLN A 262 -3.62 6.69 -9.86
CA GLN A 262 -2.71 7.33 -10.84
C GLN A 262 -1.41 6.55 -11.06
N ILE A 263 -0.94 5.81 -10.04
CA ILE A 263 0.20 4.89 -10.16
C ILE A 263 -0.20 3.64 -10.94
N LEU A 264 -1.39 3.07 -10.71
CA LEU A 264 -1.90 1.92 -11.47
C LEU A 264 -2.00 2.23 -12.96
N GLN A 265 -2.48 3.43 -13.31
CA GLN A 265 -2.53 3.93 -14.70
C GLN A 265 -1.16 3.94 -15.40
N LYS A 266 -0.07 3.97 -14.64
CA LYS A 266 1.30 3.99 -15.16
C LYS A 266 1.99 2.63 -15.07
N THR A 267 1.69 1.85 -14.03
CA THR A 267 2.37 0.58 -13.73
C THR A 267 1.74 -0.61 -14.47
N ILE A 268 0.40 -0.68 -14.55
CA ILE A 268 -0.30 -1.80 -15.21
C ILE A 268 0.10 -1.92 -16.69
N PRO A 269 0.14 -0.83 -17.51
CA PRO A 269 0.59 -0.95 -18.90
C PRO A 269 2.06 -1.38 -19.04
N ASN A 270 2.86 -1.19 -17.99
CA ASN A 270 4.24 -1.63 -17.90
C ASN A 270 4.40 -3.04 -17.27
N GLY A 271 3.30 -3.75 -17.03
CA GLY A 271 3.29 -5.13 -16.55
C GLY A 271 3.58 -5.29 -15.05
N VAL A 272 3.40 -4.23 -14.26
CA VAL A 272 3.59 -4.24 -12.80
C VAL A 272 2.30 -3.82 -12.12
N ILE A 273 1.91 -4.54 -11.08
CA ILE A 273 0.70 -4.24 -10.30
C ILE A 273 1.12 -4.11 -8.84
N PRO A 274 1.32 -2.89 -8.32
CA PRO A 274 1.50 -2.67 -6.89
C PRO A 274 0.18 -2.95 -6.16
N TRP A 275 0.27 -3.48 -4.94
CA TRP A 275 -0.86 -3.80 -4.09
C TRP A 275 -1.23 -2.64 -3.16
N CYS A 276 -2.50 -2.57 -2.78
CA CYS A 276 -3.00 -1.60 -1.81
C CYS A 276 -2.97 -2.20 -0.40
N ASN A 277 -2.22 -1.57 0.51
CA ASN A 277 -2.14 -1.94 1.93
C ASN A 277 -2.84 -0.90 2.80
N THR A 278 -3.26 -1.31 4.00
CA THR A 278 -3.57 -0.38 5.09
C THR A 278 -2.63 -0.63 6.26
N PHE A 279 -2.29 0.42 6.99
CA PHE A 279 -1.34 0.39 8.10
C PHE A 279 -1.94 1.00 9.35
N ALA A 280 -1.74 0.38 10.51
CA ALA A 280 -2.07 1.06 11.77
C ALA A 280 -1.09 2.19 12.06
N ASP A 281 0.19 2.02 11.70
CA ASP A 281 1.30 2.89 12.11
C ASP A 281 1.25 3.18 13.62
N SER A 282 0.95 2.13 14.39
CA SER A 282 0.53 2.32 15.76
C SER A 282 1.71 2.65 16.65
N HIS A 283 1.60 3.73 17.40
CA HIS A 283 2.55 4.11 18.42
C HIS A 283 2.01 3.91 19.84
N ASP A 284 0.69 3.78 20.00
CA ASP A 284 0.04 3.59 21.30
C ASP A 284 -1.17 2.65 21.22
N VAL A 285 -1.76 2.38 22.39
CA VAL A 285 -2.86 1.41 22.57
C VAL A 285 -4.10 1.69 21.75
N ASN A 286 -4.38 2.95 21.40
CA ASN A 286 -5.61 3.29 20.70
C ASN A 286 -5.47 3.09 19.18
N ALA A 287 -4.25 3.02 18.65
CA ALA A 287 -4.00 2.96 17.22
C ALA A 287 -3.79 1.53 16.68
N VAL A 288 -3.55 0.55 17.56
CA VAL A 288 -3.09 -0.81 17.20
C VAL A 288 -4.02 -1.54 16.22
N ASN A 289 -5.31 -1.25 16.27
CA ASN A 289 -6.31 -1.88 15.42
C ASN A 289 -7.00 -0.87 14.49
N ASP A 290 -6.44 0.31 14.26
CA ASP A 290 -7.05 1.31 13.37
C ASP A 290 -7.19 0.78 11.94
N ALA A 291 -6.13 0.12 11.46
CA ALA A 291 -6.08 -0.48 10.13
C ALA A 291 -5.17 -1.71 10.10
N TYR A 292 -5.49 -2.66 9.23
CA TYR A 292 -4.80 -3.95 9.11
C TYR A 292 -5.15 -4.65 7.79
N THR A 293 -4.42 -5.72 7.48
CA THR A 293 -4.66 -6.55 6.30
C THR A 293 -5.26 -7.90 6.70
N MET A 294 -6.08 -8.49 5.83
CA MET A 294 -6.63 -9.84 5.98
C MET A 294 -6.02 -10.75 4.93
N SER A 295 -5.05 -11.54 5.35
CA SER A 295 -4.22 -12.37 4.47
C SER A 295 -4.92 -13.70 4.19
N LEU A 296 -5.07 -14.05 2.92
CA LEU A 296 -5.67 -15.32 2.48
C LEU A 296 -4.54 -16.31 2.22
N MET A 297 -4.43 -17.35 3.05
CA MET A 297 -3.27 -18.25 3.00
C MET A 297 -3.66 -19.70 3.23
N PRO A 298 -3.00 -20.66 2.54
CA PRO A 298 -3.25 -22.09 2.76
C PRO A 298 -2.82 -22.56 4.15
N LYS A 299 -1.77 -21.96 4.72
CA LYS A 299 -1.28 -22.26 6.07
C LYS A 299 -0.73 -20.99 6.71
N LEU A 300 -0.83 -20.92 8.02
CA LEU A 300 -0.22 -19.88 8.82
C LEU A 300 1.28 -20.12 8.98
N THR A 301 2.06 -19.75 7.96
CA THR A 301 3.52 -19.78 7.96
C THR A 301 4.09 -18.49 7.38
N THR A 302 5.36 -18.19 7.67
CA THR A 302 6.05 -17.01 7.12
C THR A 302 6.27 -17.12 5.60
N GLU A 303 6.45 -18.34 5.07
CA GLU A 303 6.61 -18.58 3.63
C GLU A 303 5.31 -18.31 2.86
N ASP A 304 4.19 -18.85 3.37
CA ASP A 304 2.87 -18.61 2.79
C ASP A 304 2.47 -17.13 2.93
N PHE A 305 2.83 -16.49 4.04
CA PHE A 305 2.59 -15.06 4.22
C PHE A 305 3.38 -14.19 3.25
N ARG A 306 4.68 -14.45 3.06
CA ARG A 306 5.48 -13.76 2.03
C ARG A 306 4.86 -13.95 0.65
N THR A 307 4.45 -15.17 0.31
CA THR A 307 3.81 -15.48 -0.98
C THR A 307 2.49 -14.71 -1.16
N CYS A 308 1.68 -14.65 -0.10
CA CYS A 308 0.43 -13.88 -0.07
C CYS A 308 0.68 -12.39 -0.37
N LEU A 309 1.68 -11.78 0.28
CA LEU A 309 2.06 -10.39 0.01
C LEU A 309 2.55 -10.19 -1.43
N GLU A 310 3.40 -11.08 -1.94
CA GLU A 310 3.95 -10.99 -3.31
C GLU A 310 2.84 -11.11 -4.38
N ARG A 311 1.74 -11.80 -4.07
CA ARG A 311 0.64 -12.06 -5.02
C ARG A 311 -0.59 -11.19 -4.85
N GLY A 312 -0.66 -10.38 -3.80
CA GLY A 312 -1.85 -9.57 -3.52
C GLY A 312 -3.04 -10.41 -3.03
N GLU A 313 -2.80 -11.56 -2.41
CA GLU A 313 -3.85 -12.48 -1.96
C GLU A 313 -4.43 -12.04 -0.60
N PHE A 314 -4.83 -10.77 -0.48
CA PHE A 314 -5.31 -10.17 0.76
C PHE A 314 -6.24 -8.97 0.54
N PHE A 315 -7.05 -8.67 1.55
CA PHE A 315 -7.87 -7.45 1.62
C PHE A 315 -7.30 -6.47 2.63
N SER A 316 -7.44 -5.17 2.36
CA SER A 316 -6.95 -4.10 3.23
C SER A 316 -8.11 -3.48 3.99
N ILE A 317 -8.01 -3.39 5.31
CA ILE A 317 -9.11 -3.00 6.22
C ILE A 317 -8.73 -1.73 6.97
N SER A 318 -9.70 -0.84 7.19
CA SER A 318 -9.58 0.27 8.12
C SER A 318 -10.91 0.53 8.83
N HIS A 319 -10.85 0.96 10.09
CA HIS A 319 -12.00 1.52 10.81
C HIS A 319 -12.26 2.98 10.40
N TYR A 320 -11.32 3.59 9.68
CA TYR A 320 -11.33 5.01 9.35
C TYR A 320 -11.24 5.22 7.84
N SER A 321 -12.10 6.08 7.29
CA SER A 321 -11.96 6.52 5.91
C SER A 321 -12.52 7.92 5.70
N ASN A 322 -11.64 8.82 5.31
CA ASN A 322 -11.93 10.23 5.03
C ASN A 322 -11.70 10.57 3.55
N GLY A 323 -11.51 9.57 2.69
CA GLY A 323 -11.19 9.78 1.29
C GLY A 323 -12.43 10.04 0.43
N VAL A 324 -12.15 10.60 -0.75
CA VAL A 324 -13.14 11.00 -1.75
C VAL A 324 -12.54 10.68 -3.11
N GLU A 325 -13.29 9.97 -3.94
CA GLU A 325 -12.91 9.66 -5.32
C GLU A 325 -12.98 10.91 -6.21
N LEU A 326 -12.37 10.91 -7.40
CA LEU A 326 -12.22 12.11 -8.25
C LEU A 326 -13.54 12.74 -8.68
N ASN A 327 -14.61 11.95 -8.80
CA ASN A 327 -15.95 12.43 -9.10
C ASN A 327 -16.69 13.03 -7.88
N GLY A 328 -15.99 13.20 -6.75
CA GLY A 328 -16.49 13.87 -5.55
C GLY A 328 -17.30 12.97 -4.61
N MET A 329 -17.32 11.67 -4.85
CA MET A 329 -18.04 10.70 -4.02
C MET A 329 -17.18 10.25 -2.83
N PRO A 330 -17.62 10.45 -1.58
CA PRO A 330 -16.87 10.00 -0.41
C PRO A 330 -16.90 8.47 -0.31
N GLU A 331 -15.81 7.88 0.20
CA GLU A 331 -15.70 6.44 0.41
C GLU A 331 -16.75 5.93 1.42
N MET A 332 -16.89 6.64 2.54
CA MET A 332 -17.90 6.37 3.57
C MET A 332 -18.80 7.62 3.78
N PRO A 333 -19.95 7.71 3.07
CA PRO A 333 -20.87 8.85 3.23
C PRO A 333 -21.31 9.05 4.68
N GLY A 334 -20.98 10.21 5.25
CA GLY A 334 -21.35 10.55 6.63
C GLY A 334 -20.47 9.94 7.72
N PHE A 335 -19.26 9.47 7.36
CA PHE A 335 -18.25 9.04 8.33
C PHE A 335 -18.00 10.11 9.40
N ASP A 336 -17.85 9.66 10.64
CA ASP A 336 -17.64 10.49 11.83
C ASP A 336 -16.60 9.83 12.72
N GLU A 337 -15.36 10.34 12.64
CA GLU A 337 -14.21 9.84 13.40
C GLU A 337 -14.48 9.80 14.91
N GLN A 338 -15.22 10.78 15.45
CA GLN A 338 -15.49 10.85 16.88
C GLN A 338 -16.34 9.67 17.36
N LYS A 339 -17.26 9.17 16.52
CA LYS A 339 -18.07 7.99 16.86
C LYS A 339 -17.22 6.74 17.00
N VAL A 340 -16.16 6.60 16.20
CA VAL A 340 -15.24 5.46 16.29
C VAL A 340 -14.58 5.42 17.68
N TYR A 341 -14.12 6.58 18.17
CA TYR A 341 -13.54 6.68 19.51
C TYR A 341 -14.58 6.51 20.63
N ASP A 342 -15.72 7.19 20.54
CA ASP A 342 -16.74 7.21 21.59
C ASP A 342 -17.34 5.81 21.81
N SER A 343 -17.56 5.08 20.71
CA SER A 343 -18.07 3.70 20.74
C SER A 343 -16.98 2.65 20.91
N LYS A 344 -15.70 3.04 20.75
CA LYS A 344 -14.53 2.15 20.68
C LYS A 344 -14.71 1.05 19.63
N SER A 345 -15.28 1.40 18.47
CA SER A 345 -15.57 0.42 17.42
C SER A 345 -14.29 -0.19 16.83
N PHE A 346 -13.17 0.54 16.90
CA PHE A 346 -11.82 0.06 16.59
C PHE A 346 -11.36 -1.10 17.49
N LEU A 347 -12.07 -1.49 18.56
CA LEU A 347 -11.78 -2.70 19.35
C LEU A 347 -12.65 -3.90 18.96
N LEU A 348 -13.61 -3.72 18.05
CA LEU A 348 -14.54 -4.76 17.63
C LEU A 348 -14.02 -5.50 16.40
N ASP A 349 -14.29 -6.80 16.36
CA ASP A 349 -13.85 -7.71 15.29
C ASP A 349 -14.98 -7.99 14.30
N ASN A 350 -15.62 -6.92 13.81
CA ASN A 350 -16.78 -6.96 12.93
C ASN A 350 -16.70 -5.92 11.80
N THR A 351 -15.49 -5.64 11.33
CA THR A 351 -15.28 -4.86 10.09
C THR A 351 -15.93 -5.57 8.90
N PRO A 352 -16.27 -4.82 7.83
CA PRO A 352 -16.65 -5.40 6.56
C PRO A 352 -15.61 -6.43 6.09
N MET A 353 -16.06 -7.57 5.58
CA MET A 353 -15.17 -8.62 5.11
C MET A 353 -15.70 -9.27 3.85
N VAL A 354 -14.84 -9.44 2.85
CA VAL A 354 -15.12 -10.27 1.68
C VAL A 354 -14.83 -11.73 2.03
N THR A 355 -15.77 -12.62 1.73
CA THR A 355 -15.67 -14.06 1.98
C THR A 355 -15.60 -14.87 0.69
N ARG A 356 -15.94 -14.28 -0.45
CA ARG A 356 -15.76 -14.89 -1.77
C ARG A 356 -15.69 -13.83 -2.86
N VAL A 357 -14.83 -14.08 -3.85
CA VAL A 357 -14.84 -13.41 -5.14
C VAL A 357 -15.04 -14.47 -6.22
N THR A 358 -15.92 -14.19 -7.19
CA THR A 358 -16.11 -15.02 -8.38
C THR A 358 -16.01 -14.15 -9.61
N VAL A 359 -15.08 -14.46 -10.51
CA VAL A 359 -14.94 -13.80 -11.80
C VAL A 359 -15.48 -14.73 -12.89
N ASP A 360 -16.46 -14.25 -13.63
CA ASP A 360 -17.03 -14.93 -14.80
C ASP A 360 -16.52 -14.24 -16.07
N GLN A 361 -15.58 -14.90 -16.76
CA GLN A 361 -14.97 -14.41 -18.00
C GLN A 361 -15.90 -14.51 -19.21
N GLU A 362 -16.97 -15.32 -19.16
CA GLU A 362 -17.91 -15.44 -20.28
C GLU A 362 -18.90 -14.28 -20.29
N ASN A 363 -19.26 -13.80 -19.11
CA ASN A 363 -20.25 -12.73 -18.93
C ASN A 363 -19.62 -11.40 -18.49
N ASP A 364 -18.29 -11.31 -18.40
CA ASP A 364 -17.56 -10.12 -17.94
C ASP A 364 -18.07 -9.58 -16.59
N THR A 365 -18.30 -10.48 -15.63
CA THR A 365 -18.82 -10.12 -14.31
C THR A 365 -17.88 -10.45 -13.16
N ILE A 366 -17.94 -9.63 -12.11
CA ILE A 366 -17.24 -9.84 -10.84
C ILE A 366 -18.28 -9.84 -9.73
N SER A 367 -18.50 -11.01 -9.12
CA SER A 367 -19.40 -11.19 -7.99
C SER A 367 -18.64 -11.28 -6.68
N ILE A 368 -19.17 -10.65 -5.63
CA ILE A 368 -18.63 -10.74 -4.28
C ILE A 368 -19.67 -11.28 -3.31
N GLU A 369 -19.20 -12.02 -2.32
CA GLU A 369 -19.94 -12.36 -1.10
C GLU A 369 -19.14 -11.86 0.10
N GLY A 370 -19.82 -11.44 1.16
CA GLY A 370 -19.16 -10.92 2.35
C GLY A 370 -20.07 -10.79 3.56
N THR A 371 -19.51 -10.23 4.62
CA THR A 371 -20.19 -10.01 5.91
C THR A 371 -19.96 -8.59 6.41
N ASN A 372 -20.86 -8.10 7.27
CA ASN A 372 -20.77 -6.80 7.94
C ASN A 372 -20.66 -5.59 7.01
N PHE A 373 -21.26 -5.67 5.81
CA PHE A 373 -21.31 -4.56 4.87
C PHE A 373 -22.74 -4.36 4.38
N ASP A 374 -23.08 -3.10 4.12
CA ASP A 374 -24.38 -2.67 3.60
C ASP A 374 -24.25 -1.83 2.31
N GLU A 375 -23.02 -1.51 1.92
CA GLU A 375 -22.69 -0.80 0.69
C GLU A 375 -21.42 -1.35 0.05
N ILE A 376 -21.41 -1.38 -1.28
CA ILE A 376 -20.22 -1.61 -2.11
C ILE A 376 -20.05 -0.46 -3.09
N THR A 377 -18.81 -0.07 -3.34
CA THR A 377 -18.45 0.86 -4.40
C THR A 377 -17.40 0.25 -5.31
N TRP A 378 -17.65 0.33 -6.60
CA TRP A 378 -16.72 -0.04 -7.67
C TRP A 378 -16.07 1.22 -8.23
N VAL A 379 -14.77 1.16 -8.46
CA VAL A 379 -13.95 2.30 -8.89
C VAL A 379 -13.05 1.90 -10.05
N SER A 380 -12.97 2.76 -11.05
CA SER A 380 -12.07 2.67 -12.21
C SER A 380 -11.55 4.07 -12.50
N ASP A 381 -10.28 4.20 -12.87
CA ASP A 381 -9.66 5.48 -13.22
C ASP A 381 -9.93 6.61 -12.19
N CYS A 382 -9.81 6.29 -10.90
CA CYS A 382 -10.11 7.15 -9.75
C CYS A 382 -11.58 7.62 -9.62
N ASN A 383 -12.51 7.12 -10.42
CA ASN A 383 -13.92 7.48 -10.38
C ASN A 383 -14.77 6.30 -9.89
N VAL A 384 -15.75 6.60 -9.02
CA VAL A 384 -16.82 5.64 -8.75
C VAL A 384 -17.56 5.36 -10.05
N ILE A 385 -17.59 4.09 -10.48
CA ILE A 385 -18.34 3.64 -11.65
C ILE A 385 -19.69 3.03 -11.26
N LEU A 386 -19.81 2.48 -10.06
CA LEU A 386 -21.05 1.94 -9.53
C LEU A 386 -21.02 1.96 -8.01
N ARG A 387 -22.16 2.29 -7.38
CA ARG A 387 -22.35 2.17 -5.94
C ARG A 387 -23.71 1.55 -5.66
N GLU A 388 -23.71 0.52 -4.86
CA GLU A 388 -24.92 -0.17 -4.41
C GLU A 388 -25.00 -0.10 -2.90
N SER A 389 -26.14 0.36 -2.37
CA SER A 389 -26.37 0.54 -0.93
C SER A 389 -27.60 -0.26 -0.47
N ASN A 390 -27.76 -0.43 0.83
CA ASN A 390 -28.83 -1.23 1.47
C ASN A 390 -28.73 -2.73 1.15
N ILE A 391 -27.52 -3.23 0.99
CA ILE A 391 -27.24 -4.66 0.83
C ILE A 391 -27.52 -5.35 2.17
N THR A 392 -28.29 -6.44 2.14
CA THR A 392 -28.71 -7.16 3.36
C THR A 392 -28.46 -8.66 3.30
N ASP A 393 -28.19 -9.20 2.12
CA ASP A 393 -27.85 -10.61 1.89
C ASP A 393 -26.33 -10.85 1.73
N GLY A 394 -25.53 -9.78 1.79
CA GLY A 394 -24.08 -9.83 1.73
C GLY A 394 -23.53 -10.13 0.33
N LYS A 395 -24.29 -9.81 -0.73
CA LYS A 395 -23.89 -10.08 -2.12
C LYS A 395 -23.96 -8.84 -3.00
N ALA A 396 -23.04 -8.73 -3.95
CA ALA A 396 -23.09 -7.74 -5.02
C ALA A 396 -22.42 -8.29 -6.28
N THR A 397 -22.70 -7.70 -7.44
CA THR A 397 -22.11 -8.10 -8.71
C THR A 397 -21.95 -6.90 -9.62
N LEU A 398 -20.72 -6.69 -10.09
CA LEU A 398 -20.45 -5.78 -11.20
C LEU A 398 -20.57 -6.55 -12.51
N ASP A 399 -21.40 -6.03 -13.41
CA ASP A 399 -21.42 -6.38 -14.83
C ASP A 399 -20.73 -5.23 -15.58
N LEU A 400 -19.62 -5.53 -16.28
CA LEU A 400 -18.81 -4.53 -16.97
C LEU A 400 -19.53 -3.90 -18.18
N HIS A 401 -20.67 -4.48 -18.61
CA HIS A 401 -21.52 -3.98 -19.70
C HIS A 401 -22.79 -3.29 -19.20
N ALA A 402 -22.94 -3.13 -17.88
CA ALA A 402 -24.14 -2.56 -17.29
C ALA A 402 -24.39 -1.12 -17.80
N SER A 403 -25.61 -0.86 -18.27
CA SER A 403 -25.96 0.44 -18.87
C SER A 403 -26.07 1.60 -17.88
N ASP A 404 -26.07 1.30 -16.59
CA ASP A 404 -26.19 2.24 -15.48
C ASP A 404 -24.86 2.55 -14.77
N LEU A 405 -23.73 2.09 -15.32
CA LEU A 405 -22.41 2.54 -14.89
C LEU A 405 -22.28 4.06 -15.08
N LEU A 406 -21.67 4.70 -14.08
CA LEU A 406 -21.43 6.16 -14.06
C LEU A 406 -20.29 6.58 -15.00
N ASP A 407 -19.36 5.67 -15.26
CA ASP A 407 -18.24 5.83 -16.18
C ASP A 407 -17.85 4.46 -16.74
N ASP A 408 -17.24 4.43 -17.92
CA ASP A 408 -16.82 3.18 -18.56
C ASP A 408 -15.59 2.62 -17.84
N PRO A 409 -15.58 1.34 -17.42
CA PRO A 409 -14.41 0.73 -16.81
C PRO A 409 -13.28 0.62 -17.83
N ASN A 410 -12.07 0.89 -17.37
CA ASN A 410 -10.87 0.90 -18.21
C ASN A 410 -9.64 0.54 -17.39
N LEU A 411 -8.74 -0.25 -17.98
CA LEU A 411 -7.46 -0.71 -17.41
C LEU A 411 -7.56 -1.61 -16.17
N TYR A 412 -8.38 -1.25 -15.19
CA TYR A 412 -8.66 -2.04 -14.00
C TYR A 412 -9.99 -1.63 -13.38
N VAL A 413 -10.52 -2.49 -12.53
CA VAL A 413 -11.54 -2.13 -11.54
C VAL A 413 -11.07 -2.54 -10.16
N ARG A 414 -11.32 -1.71 -9.15
CA ARG A 414 -11.19 -2.08 -7.74
C ARG A 414 -12.52 -1.83 -7.04
N PHE A 415 -12.71 -2.41 -5.88
CA PHE A 415 -13.88 -2.15 -5.06
C PHE A 415 -13.52 -1.96 -3.60
N TYR A 416 -14.45 -1.37 -2.87
CA TYR A 416 -14.46 -1.45 -1.43
C TYR A 416 -15.88 -1.64 -0.92
N ILE A 417 -16.00 -2.41 0.16
CA ILE A 417 -17.25 -2.59 0.90
C ILE A 417 -17.19 -1.82 2.21
N THR A 418 -18.29 -1.22 2.60
CA THR A 418 -18.41 -0.43 3.83
C THR A 418 -19.54 -0.95 4.69
N GLY A 419 -19.40 -0.75 6.00
CA GLY A 419 -20.44 -1.05 6.97
C GLY A 419 -20.21 -0.27 8.26
N ASP A 420 -20.99 -0.60 9.29
CA ASP A 420 -21.02 0.15 10.56
C ASP A 420 -19.65 0.36 11.22
N ASN A 421 -18.71 -0.57 11.00
CA ASN A 421 -17.40 -0.55 11.66
C ASN A 421 -16.21 -0.39 10.71
N GLY A 422 -16.40 0.19 9.54
CA GLY A 422 -15.27 0.59 8.69
C GLY A 422 -15.43 0.22 7.22
N ILE A 423 -14.30 -0.12 6.61
CA ILE A 423 -14.15 -0.31 5.17
C ILE A 423 -13.18 -1.47 4.88
N CYS A 424 -13.44 -2.21 3.81
CA CYS A 424 -12.60 -3.27 3.28
C CYS A 424 -12.34 -3.04 1.79
N TYR A 425 -11.07 -2.91 1.43
CA TYR A 425 -10.56 -2.63 0.09
C TYR A 425 -10.06 -3.90 -0.59
N SER A 426 -10.36 -4.04 -1.89
CA SER A 426 -9.78 -5.08 -2.73
C SER A 426 -8.52 -4.61 -3.47
N GLN A 427 -7.68 -5.58 -3.83
CA GLN A 427 -6.69 -5.43 -4.90
C GLN A 427 -7.36 -5.19 -6.26
N PRO A 428 -6.67 -4.52 -7.21
CA PRO A 428 -7.25 -4.20 -8.52
C PRO A 428 -7.36 -5.45 -9.39
N PHE A 429 -8.50 -5.59 -10.05
CA PHE A 429 -8.74 -6.53 -11.14
C PHE A 429 -8.32 -5.86 -12.44
N VAL A 430 -7.28 -6.35 -13.10
CA VAL A 430 -6.82 -5.74 -14.35
C VAL A 430 -7.77 -6.13 -15.48
N LEU A 431 -8.19 -5.14 -16.25
CA LEU A 431 -9.09 -5.30 -17.38
C LEU A 431 -8.32 -5.13 -18.69
N ASN A 432 -8.16 -6.21 -19.44
CA ASN A 432 -7.69 -6.15 -20.82
C ASN A 432 -8.85 -6.43 -21.77
N VAL A 433 -8.82 -5.90 -22.99
CA VAL A 433 -9.79 -6.27 -24.03
C VAL A 433 -9.22 -7.46 -24.80
N GLU A 434 -10.05 -8.46 -25.08
CA GLU A 434 -9.62 -9.66 -25.79
C GLU A 434 -9.02 -9.31 -27.16
N GLY A 435 -7.79 -9.75 -27.39
CA GLY A 435 -7.04 -9.47 -28.62
C GLY A 435 -6.28 -8.14 -28.60
N GLU A 436 -6.44 -7.33 -27.56
CA GLU A 436 -5.64 -6.13 -27.31
C GLU A 436 -4.48 -6.43 -26.34
N THR A 437 -3.43 -5.62 -26.44
CA THR A 437 -2.31 -5.62 -25.50
C THR A 437 -2.11 -4.20 -25.01
N PHE A 438 -1.76 -4.05 -23.74
CA PHE A 438 -1.35 -2.74 -23.25
C PHE A 438 -0.10 -2.27 -23.98
N GLU A 439 -0.16 -1.06 -24.50
CA GLU A 439 1.03 -0.35 -24.96
C GLU A 439 1.73 0.22 -23.71
N PRO A 440 3.01 -0.13 -23.45
CA PRO A 440 3.74 0.41 -22.33
C PRO A 440 3.77 1.93 -22.37
N VAL A 441 3.42 2.57 -21.25
CA VAL A 441 3.45 4.02 -21.13
C VAL A 441 4.82 4.48 -20.65
N ASP A 442 5.31 5.60 -21.18
CA ASP A 442 6.54 6.21 -20.70
C ASP A 442 6.32 6.79 -19.29
N VAL A 443 7.17 6.41 -18.35
CA VAL A 443 7.15 6.90 -16.97
C VAL A 443 8.48 7.62 -16.71
N PRO A 444 8.56 8.95 -16.85
CA PRO A 444 9.85 9.64 -16.81
C PRO A 444 10.57 9.44 -15.47
N GLU A 445 11.90 9.32 -15.51
CA GLU A 445 12.73 9.36 -14.30
C GLU A 445 12.56 10.72 -13.59
N THR A 446 12.41 10.68 -12.27
CA THR A 446 12.33 11.88 -11.43
C THR A 446 13.69 12.23 -10.85
N HIS A 447 14.45 13.09 -11.52
CA HIS A 447 15.69 13.67 -10.98
C HIS A 447 15.40 14.86 -10.06
N ASP A 448 14.83 14.55 -8.90
CA ASP A 448 14.34 15.53 -7.94
C ASP A 448 15.41 15.97 -6.92
N ILE A 449 14.95 16.71 -5.91
CA ILE A 449 15.81 17.14 -4.79
C ILE A 449 16.39 15.94 -4.03
N SER A 450 15.68 14.83 -3.92
CA SER A 450 16.15 13.64 -3.21
C SER A 450 17.37 13.02 -3.91
N THR A 451 17.36 12.99 -5.25
CA THR A 451 18.49 12.53 -6.07
C THR A 451 19.74 13.38 -5.81
N PHE A 452 19.59 14.70 -5.82
CA PHE A 452 20.70 15.62 -5.53
C PHE A 452 21.20 15.47 -4.09
N LEU A 453 20.29 15.41 -3.11
CA LEU A 453 20.63 15.26 -1.69
C LEU A 453 21.34 13.92 -1.43
N ARG A 454 20.90 12.82 -2.05
CA ARG A 454 21.56 11.52 -1.93
C ARG A 454 22.98 11.55 -2.51
N GLY A 455 23.16 12.17 -3.68
CA GLY A 455 24.47 12.39 -4.27
C GLY A 455 25.40 13.20 -3.34
N LEU A 456 24.88 14.29 -2.78
CA LEU A 456 25.60 15.14 -1.83
C LEU A 456 25.99 14.37 -0.57
N VAL A 457 25.06 13.65 0.06
CA VAL A 457 25.30 12.84 1.26
C VAL A 457 26.35 11.77 0.97
N THR A 458 26.31 11.14 -0.20
CA THR A 458 27.30 10.12 -0.61
C THR A 458 28.71 10.70 -0.71
N VAL A 459 28.86 11.87 -1.35
CA VAL A 459 30.17 12.54 -1.47
C VAL A 459 30.66 13.01 -0.11
N VAL A 460 29.79 13.62 0.70
CA VAL A 460 30.15 14.09 2.04
C VAL A 460 30.56 12.91 2.93
N ASP A 461 29.82 11.80 2.89
CA ASP A 461 30.19 10.59 3.63
C ASP A 461 31.57 10.10 3.22
N LEU A 462 31.79 9.91 1.91
CA LEU A 462 33.06 9.40 1.38
C LEU A 462 34.26 10.30 1.72
N VAL A 463 34.11 11.62 1.65
CA VAL A 463 35.21 12.57 1.86
C VAL A 463 35.46 12.84 3.34
N PHE A 464 34.42 12.95 4.17
CA PHE A 464 34.55 13.49 5.53
C PHE A 464 34.18 12.52 6.64
N PHE A 465 33.28 11.55 6.42
CA PHE A 465 32.68 10.77 7.50
C PHE A 465 33.11 9.31 7.53
N ARG A 466 33.22 8.67 6.36
CA ARG A 466 33.45 7.24 6.21
C ARG A 466 34.73 6.75 6.89
N VAL A 467 35.79 7.55 6.82
CA VAL A 467 37.12 7.22 7.36
C VAL A 467 37.51 8.07 8.57
N ASN A 468 36.54 8.71 9.23
CA ASN A 468 36.78 9.62 10.35
C ASN A 468 36.48 8.95 11.71
N PRO A 469 37.50 8.71 12.55
CA PRO A 469 37.31 8.04 13.84
C PRO A 469 36.35 8.76 14.81
N ILE A 470 36.24 10.08 14.74
CA ILE A 470 35.29 10.84 15.57
C ILE A 470 33.86 10.53 15.14
N ILE A 471 33.62 10.46 13.83
CA ILE A 471 32.31 10.09 13.29
C ILE A 471 31.99 8.62 13.57
N TRP A 472 32.99 7.75 13.58
CA TRP A 472 32.78 6.35 14.00
C TRP A 472 32.32 6.25 15.45
N ILE A 473 32.96 6.98 16.36
CA ILE A 473 32.53 7.05 17.76
C ILE A 473 31.09 7.59 17.83
N PHE A 474 30.77 8.64 17.08
CA PHE A 474 29.40 9.15 17.00
C PHE A 474 28.42 8.09 16.50
N LYS A 475 28.67 7.43 15.36
CA LYS A 475 27.80 6.38 14.79
C LYS A 475 27.59 5.24 15.79
N TYR A 476 28.66 4.81 16.48
CA TYR A 476 28.57 3.76 17.49
C TYR A 476 27.62 4.13 18.65
N PHE A 477 27.79 5.31 19.25
CA PHE A 477 26.97 5.71 20.38
C PHE A 477 25.57 6.22 20.01
N ALA A 478 25.43 6.89 18.86
CA ALA A 478 24.18 7.54 18.44
C ALA A 478 23.29 6.62 17.60
N LEU A 479 23.87 5.74 16.78
CA LEU A 479 23.13 4.86 15.88
C LEU A 479 23.15 3.38 16.32
N GLY A 480 23.93 3.05 17.35
CA GLY A 480 23.88 1.74 18.00
C GLY A 480 24.63 0.61 17.28
N TYR A 481 25.33 0.87 16.18
CA TYR A 481 26.05 -0.14 15.40
C TYR A 481 27.55 0.12 15.32
N ASN A 482 28.34 -0.94 15.08
CA ASN A 482 29.79 -0.82 14.86
C ASN A 482 30.10 -0.38 13.41
N PRO A 483 30.65 0.82 13.18
CA PRO A 483 30.92 1.33 11.83
C PRO A 483 32.20 0.75 11.20
N ILE A 484 32.96 -0.09 11.93
CA ILE A 484 34.25 -0.66 11.49
C ILE A 484 34.06 -2.10 10.96
N THR A 485 32.82 -2.58 10.82
CA THR A 485 32.60 -3.86 10.11
C THR A 485 32.96 -3.70 8.63
N PHE A 486 33.52 -4.76 8.03
CA PHE A 486 33.98 -4.73 6.65
C PHE A 486 32.86 -4.32 5.69
N ASP A 487 31.65 -4.82 5.92
CA ASP A 487 30.46 -4.47 5.13
C ASP A 487 30.14 -2.98 5.22
N ARG A 488 30.18 -2.36 6.41
CA ARG A 488 29.84 -0.94 6.60
C ARG A 488 30.92 0.04 6.09
N LEU A 489 32.15 -0.43 5.89
CA LEU A 489 33.21 0.37 5.26
C LEU A 489 33.05 0.43 3.74
N ILE A 490 32.42 -0.59 3.14
CA ILE A 490 32.27 -0.73 1.68
C ILE A 490 30.86 -0.31 1.24
N ASN A 491 29.85 -0.65 2.04
CA ASN A 491 28.46 -0.25 1.88
C ASN A 491 27.96 0.42 3.18
N PRO A 492 27.77 1.74 3.23
CA PRO A 492 27.36 2.43 4.46
C PRO A 492 25.91 2.16 4.89
N PHE A 493 25.17 1.34 4.13
CA PHE A 493 23.73 1.08 4.25
C PHE A 493 23.45 -0.29 4.85
#